data_AF-A0A9Q0XX86-F1
#
_entry.id   AF-A0A9Q0XX86-F1
#
_cell.length_a   1.000
_cell.length_b   1.000
_cell.length_c   1.000
_cell.angle_alpha   90.00
_cell.angle_beta   90.00
_cell.angle_gamma   90.00
#
_symmetry.space_group_name_H-M   'P 1'
#
loop_
_entity.id
_entity.type
_entity.pdbx_description
1 polymer ?
#
loop_
_entity_poly.entity_id
_entity_poly.type
_entity_poly.pdbx_seq_one_letter_code
_entity_poly.pdbx_strand_id
1 'polypeptide(L)'
;MAATAPAADSLSTASGRPSGDAERAPPHMAALVLARGGSKGIPLKNIKLLAGVPLIGWVLRAAVDSGVFQSIWVSTDHDEIEKVAKQFGAQVHRRSSEVSKDSSTSMDAIVEFLQYHDEVDIVGNIQATSPCLHPADLIRVAKMIREDGFDSVFSVVRRHQFRWSEIKKRSV
;
A
#
# COMPACT_ATOMS: atom_id res chain seq x y z
N MET A 1 -53.01 -15.70 20.31
CA MET A 1 -52.53 -14.34 19.98
C MET A 1 -51.11 -14.47 19.49
N ALA A 2 -50.95 -14.50 18.17
CA ALA A 2 -49.67 -14.56 17.49
C ALA A 2 -49.18 -13.12 17.25
N ALA A 3 -47.89 -12.88 17.44
CA ALA A 3 -47.20 -11.69 16.97
C ALA A 3 -45.95 -12.14 16.21
N THR A 4 -45.94 -11.74 14.96
CA THR A 4 -45.20 -12.24 13.81
C THR A 4 -43.77 -11.69 13.76
N ALA A 5 -42.82 -12.50 13.31
CA ALA A 5 -41.47 -12.06 12.96
C ALA A 5 -41.50 -11.16 11.70
N PRO A 6 -40.62 -10.15 11.58
CA PRO A 6 -40.45 -9.44 10.32
C PRO A 6 -39.61 -10.27 9.34
N ALA A 7 -40.02 -10.21 8.07
CA ALA A 7 -39.50 -10.95 6.95
C ALA A 7 -38.05 -10.60 6.61
N ALA A 8 -37.34 -11.61 6.08
CA ALA A 8 -36.05 -11.47 5.45
C ALA A 8 -36.16 -10.56 4.21
N ASP A 9 -35.37 -9.50 4.17
CA ASP A 9 -35.21 -8.69 2.97
C ASP A 9 -34.07 -9.29 2.13
N SER A 10 -34.46 -10.00 1.09
CA SER A 10 -33.58 -10.61 0.10
C SER A 10 -33.07 -9.55 -0.87
N LEU A 11 -31.95 -8.92 -0.53
CA LEU A 11 -31.14 -8.21 -1.52
C LEU A 11 -29.97 -9.09 -1.94
N SER A 12 -30.29 -9.97 -2.89
CA SER A 12 -29.34 -10.54 -3.84
C SER A 12 -28.71 -9.40 -4.63
N THR A 13 -27.49 -8.98 -4.27
CA THR A 13 -26.59 -8.32 -5.21
C THR A 13 -25.50 -9.32 -5.58
N ALA A 14 -25.66 -9.88 -6.78
CA ALA A 14 -24.70 -10.76 -7.40
C ALA A 14 -23.34 -10.05 -7.52
N SER A 15 -22.35 -10.49 -6.76
CA SER A 15 -20.94 -10.39 -7.14
C SER A 15 -20.45 -11.78 -7.56
N GLY A 16 -21.15 -12.37 -8.54
CA GLY A 16 -20.61 -13.51 -9.25
C GLY A 16 -19.38 -13.04 -10.01
N ARG A 17 -18.18 -13.52 -9.64
CA ARG A 17 -17.07 -13.58 -10.59
C ARG A 17 -17.63 -14.24 -11.86
N PRO A 18 -17.40 -13.69 -13.07
CA PRO A 18 -17.72 -14.44 -14.26
C PRO A 18 -16.95 -15.77 -14.17
N SER A 19 -17.71 -16.86 -14.10
CA SER A 19 -17.23 -18.23 -14.26
C SER A 19 -16.73 -18.35 -15.70
N GLY A 20 -15.47 -17.97 -15.88
CA GLY A 20 -14.75 -17.98 -17.13
C GLY A 20 -13.30 -18.28 -16.80
N ASP A 21 -13.03 -19.54 -16.48
CA ASP A 21 -11.68 -20.12 -16.46
C ASP A 21 -11.16 -20.19 -17.92
N ALA A 22 -10.89 -19.03 -18.49
CA ALA A 22 -10.13 -18.87 -19.71
C ALA A 22 -8.80 -18.23 -19.33
N GLU A 23 -7.71 -18.98 -19.50
CA GLU A 23 -6.29 -18.64 -19.40
C GLU A 23 -5.94 -17.13 -19.39
N ARG A 24 -6.28 -16.43 -18.31
CA ARG A 24 -5.81 -15.07 -18.09
C ARG A 24 -4.41 -15.21 -17.48
N ALA A 25 -3.44 -14.53 -18.07
CA ALA A 25 -2.11 -14.41 -17.49
C ALA A 25 -2.24 -14.05 -16.00
N PRO A 26 -1.35 -14.57 -15.12
CA PRO A 26 -1.44 -14.28 -13.69
C PRO A 26 -1.47 -12.76 -13.47
N PRO A 27 -2.31 -12.27 -12.53
CA PRO A 27 -2.50 -10.84 -12.33
C PRO A 27 -1.17 -10.16 -12.03
N HIS A 28 -0.95 -9.01 -12.66
CA HIS A 28 0.27 -8.24 -12.50
C HIS A 28 0.27 -7.55 -11.14
N MET A 29 1.19 -7.98 -10.27
CA MET A 29 1.40 -7.42 -8.94
C MET A 29 2.57 -6.43 -8.97
N ALA A 30 2.27 -5.15 -8.72
CA ALA A 30 3.26 -4.09 -8.65
C ALA A 30 3.54 -3.68 -7.20
N ALA A 31 4.82 -3.62 -6.81
CA ALA A 31 5.20 -2.93 -5.59
C ALA A 31 5.21 -1.43 -5.87
N LEU A 32 4.62 -0.62 -5.00
CA LEU A 32 4.56 0.83 -5.13
C LEU A 32 5.03 1.51 -3.85
N VAL A 33 6.09 2.29 -3.95
CA VAL A 33 6.60 3.12 -2.85
C VAL A 33 6.31 4.58 -3.16
N LEU A 34 5.48 5.22 -2.33
CA LEU A 34 5.18 6.65 -2.45
C LEU A 34 6.26 7.48 -1.72
N ALA A 35 7.06 8.23 -2.47
CA ALA A 35 8.21 8.96 -1.93
C ALA A 35 8.28 10.41 -2.44
N ARG A 36 7.55 11.33 -1.80
CA ARG A 36 7.71 12.78 -2.08
C ARG A 36 8.99 13.39 -1.55
N GLY A 37 9.43 14.46 -2.21
CA GLY A 37 10.49 15.34 -1.74
C GLY A 37 10.06 16.22 -0.56
N GLY A 38 8.84 16.75 -0.58
CA GLY A 38 8.27 17.67 0.42
C GLY A 38 7.91 17.01 1.76
N SER A 39 8.89 16.55 2.52
CA SER A 39 8.67 15.96 3.86
C SER A 39 8.63 17.02 4.97
N LYS A 40 7.49 17.17 5.67
CA LYS A 40 7.28 18.18 6.74
C LYS A 40 8.35 18.21 7.84
N GLY A 41 8.80 17.05 8.31
CA GLY A 41 9.71 16.96 9.46
C GLY A 41 11.19 16.98 9.08
N ILE A 42 11.57 16.11 8.14
CA ILE A 42 12.96 15.97 7.67
C ILE A 42 12.94 16.16 6.16
N PRO A 43 13.50 17.26 5.62
CA PRO A 43 13.62 17.43 4.17
C PRO A 43 14.28 16.21 3.52
N LEU A 44 13.72 15.75 2.40
CA LEU A 44 14.21 14.58 1.66
C LEU A 44 14.36 13.31 2.53
N LYS A 45 13.50 13.14 3.54
CA LYS A 45 13.48 11.97 4.45
C LYS A 45 13.62 10.64 3.73
N ASN A 46 12.96 10.49 2.59
CA ASN A 46 12.90 9.24 1.82
C ASN A 46 14.26 8.82 1.23
N ILE A 47 15.20 9.75 1.03
CA ILE A 47 16.56 9.43 0.58
C ILE A 47 17.63 9.73 1.63
N LYS A 48 17.22 10.15 2.83
CA LYS A 48 18.16 10.29 3.94
C LYS A 48 18.72 8.92 4.31
N LEU A 49 20.02 8.88 4.58
CA LEU A 49 20.71 7.66 4.97
C LEU A 49 20.22 7.19 6.34
N LEU A 50 19.82 5.93 6.39
CA LEU A 50 19.55 5.15 7.59
C LEU A 50 20.50 3.95 7.57
N ALA A 51 21.41 3.87 8.55
CA ALA A 51 22.46 2.85 8.61
C ALA A 51 23.23 2.70 7.28
N GLY A 52 23.59 3.84 6.66
CA GLY A 52 24.38 3.90 5.42
C GLY A 52 23.59 3.69 4.12
N VAL A 53 22.29 3.38 4.18
CA VAL A 53 21.44 3.15 3.01
C VAL A 53 20.31 4.19 2.96
N PRO A 54 20.00 4.81 1.81
CA PRO A 54 18.84 5.71 1.68
C PRO A 54 17.55 5.03 2.15
N LEU A 55 16.66 5.75 2.84
CA LEU A 55 15.49 5.16 3.50
C LEU A 55 14.63 4.29 2.54
N ILE A 56 14.34 4.76 1.32
CA ILE A 56 13.60 3.97 0.32
C ILE A 56 14.33 2.68 -0.09
N GLY A 57 15.66 2.65 -0.05
CA GLY A 57 16.46 1.49 -0.43
C GLY A 57 16.18 0.26 0.44
N TRP A 58 15.82 0.46 1.71
CA TRP A 58 15.46 -0.65 2.61
C TRP A 58 14.24 -1.42 2.13
N VAL A 59 13.17 -0.71 1.78
CA VAL A 59 11.92 -1.33 1.34
C VAL A 59 11.99 -1.81 -0.11
N LEU A 60 12.74 -1.11 -0.98
CA LEU A 60 12.97 -1.54 -2.36
C LEU A 60 13.74 -2.85 -2.40
N ARG A 61 14.80 -2.99 -1.59
CA ARG A 61 15.53 -4.26 -1.49
C ARG A 61 14.63 -5.40 -1.01
N ALA A 62 13.82 -5.17 0.02
CA ALA A 62 12.87 -6.19 0.49
C ALA A 62 11.85 -6.59 -0.60
N ALA A 63 11.38 -5.63 -1.42
CA ALA A 63 10.51 -5.91 -2.55
C ALA A 63 11.21 -6.72 -3.65
N VAL A 64 12.43 -6.35 -4.03
CA VAL A 64 13.25 -7.08 -5.01
C VAL A 64 13.52 -8.51 -4.54
N ASP A 65 14.05 -8.65 -3.32
CA ASP A 65 14.45 -9.95 -2.74
C ASP A 65 13.25 -10.89 -2.53
N SER A 66 12.03 -10.36 -2.49
CA SER A 66 10.82 -11.19 -2.36
C SER A 66 10.51 -11.99 -3.63
N GLY A 67 10.90 -11.49 -4.81
CA GLY A 67 10.60 -12.11 -6.10
C GLY A 67 9.11 -12.25 -6.45
N VAL A 68 8.19 -11.62 -5.68
CA VAL A 68 6.75 -11.80 -5.87
C VAL A 68 6.11 -10.76 -6.80
N PHE A 69 6.78 -9.64 -7.02
CA PHE A 69 6.28 -8.53 -7.84
C PHE A 69 6.76 -8.62 -9.29
N GLN A 70 5.86 -8.37 -10.24
CA GLN A 70 6.19 -8.27 -11.66
C GLN A 70 6.85 -6.93 -12.00
N SER A 71 6.53 -5.87 -11.25
CA SER A 71 7.23 -4.58 -11.32
C SER A 71 7.33 -3.90 -9.97
N ILE A 72 8.36 -3.07 -9.80
CA ILE A 72 8.64 -2.35 -8.56
C ILE A 72 8.78 -0.88 -8.92
N TRP A 73 7.95 -0.04 -8.31
CA TRP A 73 7.79 1.36 -8.66
C TRP A 73 8.05 2.27 -7.46
N VAL A 74 8.63 3.42 -7.75
CA VAL A 74 8.66 4.58 -6.86
C VAL A 74 7.88 5.71 -7.51
N SER A 75 6.81 6.16 -6.84
CA SER A 75 6.08 7.36 -7.22
C SER A 75 6.70 8.57 -6.51
N THR A 76 7.26 9.51 -7.27
CA THR A 76 7.95 10.68 -6.73
C THR A 76 7.76 11.94 -7.57
N ASP A 77 7.88 13.10 -6.93
CA ASP A 77 7.88 14.44 -7.51
C ASP A 77 9.30 15.04 -7.61
N HIS A 78 10.33 14.33 -7.11
CA HIS A 78 11.66 14.90 -6.87
C HIS A 78 12.78 14.13 -7.58
N ASP A 79 13.63 14.85 -8.31
CA ASP A 79 14.68 14.27 -9.17
C ASP A 79 15.71 13.43 -8.40
N GLU A 80 16.15 13.89 -7.23
CA GLU A 80 17.09 13.11 -6.40
C GLU A 80 16.49 11.78 -5.89
N ILE A 81 15.17 11.75 -5.66
CA ILE A 81 14.50 10.50 -5.24
C ILE A 81 14.40 9.54 -6.43
N GLU A 82 14.12 10.06 -7.63
CA GLU A 82 14.17 9.27 -8.86
C GLU A 82 15.55 8.65 -9.09
N LYS A 83 16.62 9.44 -8.94
CA LYS A 83 18.01 8.95 -9.10
C LYS A 83 18.29 7.79 -8.14
N VAL A 84 17.93 7.94 -6.87
CA VAL A 84 18.11 6.88 -5.87
C VAL A 84 17.24 5.67 -6.20
N ALA A 85 15.96 5.84 -6.57
CA ALA A 85 15.08 4.73 -6.93
C ALA A 85 15.67 3.87 -8.06
N LYS A 86 16.19 4.51 -9.12
CA LYS A 86 16.86 3.85 -10.24
C LYS A 86 18.09 3.06 -9.82
N GLN A 87 18.87 3.53 -8.84
CA GLN A 87 20.03 2.80 -8.30
C GLN A 87 19.64 1.48 -7.62
N PHE A 88 18.41 1.38 -7.09
CA PHE A 88 17.86 0.17 -6.49
C PHE A 88 17.08 -0.70 -7.49
N GLY A 89 17.15 -0.41 -8.79
CA GLY A 89 16.45 -1.17 -9.84
C GLY A 89 14.94 -0.96 -9.89
N ALA A 90 14.42 0.06 -9.19
CA ALA A 90 13.01 0.41 -9.25
C ALA A 90 12.69 1.29 -10.45
N GLN A 91 11.54 1.07 -11.06
CA GLN A 91 10.93 1.95 -12.03
C GLN A 91 10.40 3.21 -11.33
N VAL A 92 10.24 4.31 -12.07
CA VAL A 92 9.84 5.59 -11.48
C VAL A 92 8.61 6.13 -12.19
N HIS A 93 7.58 6.41 -11.40
CA HIS A 93 6.41 7.18 -11.81
C HIS A 93 6.59 8.63 -11.35
N ARG A 94 6.65 9.56 -12.29
CA ARG A 94 6.71 10.99 -11.97
C ARG A 94 5.29 11.49 -11.70
N ARG A 95 5.00 11.69 -10.42
CA ARG A 95 3.67 12.04 -9.96
C ARG A 95 3.43 13.54 -10.01
N SER A 96 2.17 13.92 -10.12
CA SER A 96 1.77 15.32 -10.20
C SER A 96 2.04 16.09 -8.88
N SER A 97 2.03 17.41 -8.98
CA SER A 97 2.16 18.28 -7.80
C SER A 97 0.91 18.21 -6.92
N GLU A 98 -0.23 17.87 -7.52
CA GLU A 98 -1.57 17.81 -6.96
C GLU A 98 -1.67 16.68 -5.93
N VAL A 99 -1.06 15.52 -6.21
CA VAL A 99 -0.99 14.38 -5.28
C VAL A 99 0.26 14.41 -4.38
N SER A 100 1.02 15.51 -4.44
CA SER A 100 2.24 15.70 -3.65
C SER A 100 2.11 16.64 -2.46
N LYS A 101 0.94 17.25 -2.29
CA LYS A 101 0.64 18.16 -1.19
C LYS A 101 0.55 17.42 0.14
N ASP A 102 0.72 18.17 1.21
CA ASP A 102 0.56 17.69 2.58
C ASP A 102 -0.86 17.24 2.94
N SER A 103 -1.85 17.75 2.21
CA SER A 103 -3.25 17.36 2.33
C SER A 103 -3.62 16.19 1.44
N SER A 104 -2.76 15.78 0.50
CA SER A 104 -3.03 14.68 -0.43
C SER A 104 -2.94 13.36 0.30
N THR A 105 -3.87 12.45 0.01
CA THR A 105 -3.90 11.13 0.62
C THR A 105 -2.96 10.17 -0.11
N SER A 106 -2.59 9.06 0.56
CA SER A 106 -1.89 7.98 -0.14
C SER A 106 -2.74 7.37 -1.26
N MET A 107 -4.07 7.35 -1.10
CA MET A 107 -4.99 6.83 -2.11
C MET A 107 -4.97 7.68 -3.38
N ASP A 108 -4.92 9.02 -3.27
CA ASP A 108 -4.87 9.90 -4.44
C ASP A 108 -3.65 9.60 -5.31
N ALA A 109 -2.49 9.40 -4.69
CA ALA A 109 -1.25 9.07 -5.40
C ALA A 109 -1.25 7.63 -5.98
N ILE A 110 -1.93 6.68 -5.33
CA ILE A 110 -2.10 5.31 -5.86
C ILE A 110 -3.03 5.33 -7.07
N VAL A 111 -4.15 6.05 -6.99
CA VAL A 111 -5.12 6.17 -8.09
C VAL A 111 -4.47 6.88 -9.28
N GLU A 112 -3.73 7.97 -9.04
CA GLU A 112 -2.98 8.63 -10.11
C GLU A 112 -2.01 7.65 -10.78
N PHE A 113 -1.21 6.91 -10.01
CA PHE A 113 -0.32 5.89 -10.58
C PHE A 113 -1.08 4.89 -11.47
N LEU A 114 -2.20 4.36 -10.98
CA LEU A 114 -3.00 3.39 -11.75
C LEU A 114 -3.62 3.97 -13.03
N GLN A 115 -3.82 5.28 -13.14
CA GLN A 115 -4.30 5.91 -14.38
C GLN A 115 -3.28 5.89 -15.52
N TYR A 116 -2.00 5.67 -15.22
CA TYR A 116 -0.91 5.59 -16.21
C TYR A 116 -0.39 4.16 -16.43
N HIS A 117 -0.87 3.20 -15.62
CA HIS A 117 -0.34 1.85 -15.53
C HIS A 117 -1.47 0.82 -15.52
N ASP A 118 -2.22 0.77 -16.63
CA ASP A 118 -3.37 -0.13 -16.83
C ASP A 118 -2.98 -1.62 -16.76
N GLU A 119 -1.69 -1.94 -16.90
CA GLU A 119 -1.18 -3.28 -16.74
C GLU A 119 -1.22 -3.79 -15.29
N VAL A 120 -1.38 -2.92 -14.30
CA VAL A 120 -1.29 -3.27 -12.87
C VAL A 120 -2.63 -3.71 -12.32
N ASP A 121 -2.75 -4.99 -11.97
CA ASP A 121 -3.95 -5.56 -11.35
C ASP A 121 -3.93 -5.46 -9.82
N ILE A 122 -2.76 -5.62 -9.20
CA ILE A 122 -2.60 -5.65 -7.73
C ILE A 122 -1.51 -4.67 -7.31
N VAL A 123 -1.84 -3.76 -6.39
CA VAL A 123 -0.89 -2.77 -5.84
C VAL A 123 -0.43 -3.16 -4.44
N GLY A 124 0.84 -3.48 -4.30
CA GLY A 124 1.54 -3.57 -3.02
C GLY A 124 2.07 -2.20 -2.60
N ASN A 125 1.26 -1.37 -1.94
CA ASN A 125 1.69 -0.07 -1.43
C ASN A 125 2.60 -0.24 -0.18
N ILE A 126 3.89 0.02 -0.33
CA ILE A 126 4.91 -0.15 0.71
C ILE A 126 5.44 1.22 1.16
N GLN A 127 5.34 1.49 2.46
CA GLN A 127 5.81 2.76 3.03
C GLN A 127 7.28 2.70 3.42
N ALA A 128 8.12 3.58 2.86
CA ALA A 128 9.54 3.69 3.19
C ALA A 128 9.82 3.97 4.67
N THR A 129 8.85 4.51 5.41
CA THR A 129 8.94 4.75 6.87
C THR A 129 8.87 3.49 7.72
N SER A 130 8.75 2.31 7.10
CA SER A 130 8.81 1.00 7.75
C SER A 130 10.00 0.19 7.21
N PRO A 131 11.26 0.61 7.45
CA PRO A 131 12.44 0.05 6.79
C PRO A 131 12.82 -1.36 7.24
N CYS A 132 12.22 -1.87 8.33
CA CYS A 132 12.47 -3.21 8.84
C CYS A 132 11.62 -4.30 8.15
N LEU A 133 11.06 -4.01 6.98
CA LEU A 133 10.28 -4.96 6.18
C LEU A 133 11.17 -6.11 5.69
N HIS A 134 10.68 -7.34 5.81
CA HIS A 134 11.40 -8.53 5.34
C HIS A 134 10.69 -9.13 4.11
N PRO A 135 11.43 -9.63 3.09
CA PRO A 135 10.83 -10.26 1.89
C PRO A 135 9.88 -11.40 2.23
N ALA A 136 10.15 -12.15 3.29
CA ALA A 136 9.30 -13.23 3.79
C ALA A 136 7.86 -12.78 4.10
N ASP A 137 7.66 -11.54 4.54
CA ASP A 137 6.31 -11.02 4.84
C ASP A 137 5.55 -10.72 3.55
N LEU A 138 6.24 -10.16 2.55
CA LEU A 138 5.69 -9.91 1.22
C LEU A 138 5.29 -11.20 0.52
N ILE A 139 6.10 -12.25 0.65
CA ILE A 139 5.78 -13.59 0.12
C ILE A 139 4.49 -14.14 0.74
N ARG A 140 4.33 -14.03 2.06
CA ARG A 140 3.11 -14.50 2.74
C ARG A 140 1.88 -13.70 2.31
N VAL A 141 1.99 -12.39 2.16
CA VAL A 141 0.87 -11.56 1.67
C VAL A 141 0.52 -11.89 0.22
N ALA A 142 1.52 -12.08 -0.65
CA ALA A 142 1.28 -12.48 -2.03
C ALA A 142 0.56 -13.83 -2.11
N LYS A 143 0.91 -14.78 -1.22
CA LYS A 143 0.21 -16.05 -1.07
C LYS A 143 -1.26 -15.86 -0.69
N MET A 144 -1.54 -15.04 0.34
CA MET A 144 -2.91 -14.74 0.77
C MET A 144 -3.76 -14.20 -0.38
N ILE A 145 -3.22 -13.30 -1.20
CA ILE A 145 -3.96 -12.73 -2.33
C ILE A 145 -4.16 -13.78 -3.45
N ARG A 146 -3.12 -14.52 -3.82
CA ARG A 146 -3.14 -15.43 -4.98
C ARG A 146 -3.84 -16.76 -4.71
N GLU A 147 -3.67 -17.33 -3.53
CA GLU A 147 -4.17 -18.65 -3.16
C GLU A 147 -5.46 -18.57 -2.34
N ASP A 148 -5.51 -17.70 -1.34
CA ASP A 148 -6.67 -17.61 -0.43
C ASP A 148 -7.75 -16.65 -0.96
N GLY A 149 -7.46 -15.90 -2.03
CA GLY A 149 -8.42 -15.05 -2.74
C GLY A 149 -8.80 -13.76 -2.01
N PHE A 150 -7.94 -13.21 -1.15
CA PHE A 150 -8.18 -11.94 -0.48
C PHE A 150 -8.12 -10.75 -1.46
N ASP A 151 -9.13 -9.87 -1.43
CA ASP A 151 -9.14 -8.64 -2.23
C ASP A 151 -8.16 -7.57 -1.70
N SER A 152 -7.91 -7.55 -0.38
CA SER A 152 -6.96 -6.62 0.24
C SER A 152 -6.35 -7.20 1.51
N VAL A 153 -5.08 -6.85 1.76
CA VAL A 153 -4.31 -7.27 2.94
C VAL A 153 -3.44 -6.09 3.40
N PHE A 154 -3.36 -5.84 4.71
CA PHE A 154 -2.53 -4.76 5.28
C PHE A 154 -1.77 -5.22 6.53
N SER A 155 -0.60 -4.63 6.77
CA SER A 155 0.25 -4.96 7.92
C SER A 155 -0.34 -4.44 9.24
N VAL A 156 -0.30 -5.25 10.28
CA VAL A 156 -0.73 -4.88 11.64
C VAL A 156 0.32 -5.28 12.68
N VAL A 157 0.31 -4.61 13.83
CA VAL A 157 1.16 -4.95 14.98
C VAL A 157 0.30 -5.05 16.23
N ARG A 158 0.44 -6.16 16.97
CA ARG A 158 -0.23 -6.36 18.26
C ARG A 158 0.42 -5.47 19.33
N ARG A 159 -0.40 -4.72 20.07
CA ARG A 159 0.04 -3.89 21.21
C ARG A 159 -0.77 -4.21 22.46
N HIS A 160 -0.08 -4.34 23.60
CA HIS A 160 -0.70 -4.56 24.91
C HIS A 160 -0.66 -3.25 25.71
N GLN A 161 -1.56 -2.33 25.39
CA GLN A 161 -1.65 -1.02 26.02
C GLN A 161 -3.07 -0.75 26.54
N PHE A 162 -3.18 -0.28 27.78
CA PHE A 162 -4.45 0.20 28.31
C PHE A 162 -4.79 1.57 27.71
N ARG A 163 -6.07 1.80 27.40
CA ARG A 163 -6.58 3.10 26.95
C ARG A 163 -7.55 3.61 28.00
N TRP A 164 -7.31 4.81 28.52
CA TRP A 164 -8.14 5.44 29.54
C TRP A 164 -8.70 6.75 28.99
N SER A 165 -9.95 7.06 29.34
CA SER A 165 -10.59 8.34 29.05
C SER A 165 -10.59 9.22 30.30
N GLU A 166 -10.32 10.51 30.15
CA GLU A 166 -10.52 11.46 31.24
C GLU A 166 -12.02 11.67 31.51
N ILE A 167 -12.45 11.56 32.77
CA ILE A 167 -13.82 11.87 33.17
C ILE A 167 -13.86 13.35 33.55
N LYS A 168 -14.55 14.18 32.75
CA LYS A 168 -14.82 15.58 33.13
C LYS A 168 -15.63 15.59 34.43
N LYS A 169 -15.10 16.20 35.50
CA LYS A 169 -15.86 16.46 36.74
C LYS A 169 -17.10 17.27 36.36
N ARG A 170 -18.30 16.77 36.69
CA ARG A 170 -19.53 17.59 36.63
C ARG A 170 -19.38 18.69 37.68
N SER A 171 -19.45 19.94 37.26
CA SER A 171 -19.61 21.08 38.18
C SER A 171 -20.93 20.87 38.95
N VAL A 172 -20.82 20.79 40.27
CA VAL A 172 -21.96 20.77 41.21
C VAL A 172 -22.56 22.15 41.29
#